data_AF-A0AAJ0I765-F1
#
_entry.id   AF-A0AAJ0I765-F1
#
_cell.length_a   1.000
_cell.length_b   1.000
_cell.length_c   1.000
_cell.angle_alpha   90.00
_cell.angle_beta   90.00
_cell.angle_gamma   90.00
#
_symmetry.space_group_name_H-M   'P 1'
#
loop_
_entity.id
_entity.type
_entity.pdbx_description
1 polymer ?
#
loop_
_entity_poly.entity_id
_entity_poly.type
_entity_poly.pdbx_seq_one_letter_code
_entity_poly.pdbx_strand_id
1 'polypeptide(L)'
;MQLSLIFSSLLLLPSFCLSQDIPFDVDGGLEGCTITDTGIYNSGGTISVAGWTIKVPQNTQVGFPAAWVPWRDFCADITFMKGFEVTVIGNSIPLHGPTAGQIFISQFSTSFGRGLISSISYDGSIQLSQGPKLRINDPNGVYSVGYTSHPFWTADDENPSISSFSGFPMCVPRNASDVLCPMSNRPTIAGSGIKQGTFTAPDPMVMAPLVPGDFVEYAGVWVAGGEMLVYELVATNVQILTPVNFPPFMRMEDVLIGVYSGDVNAEVAQTRFIGYTSAASGTSSLTIHAVTGFDICTGNITTRPVSGGSLIAGQVRNKFRTGITSVAGDVYAREYVISSTPNPVRTKNGILAGQYIQPVTEWIQPELTTPGLPPIPNDFSAMEHLVKGLGRDEEGNVWGPLDPFPQSGVMVSAPPAPVVNECPPTLPSPSPTTISTDDPQPQPTTTVATPPPPPSTTTITLPAVTKDTIAIIAATWISSGSGTLSVTCTSSNTNNTAVGMLLDTPVQMGLVMTGSTTQPGTWTFSSVKIKQVASVTCRSRLGGSATGAVVGKGKRDGDGDGNGEGVERRRWMMGRRGVGRAVRVLEGEHWEGGGGKGERVKG
;
A
#
# COMPACT_ATOMS: atom_id res chain seq x y z
N MET A 1 12.57 38.38 -75.92
CA MET A 1 11.96 37.33 -75.08
C MET A 1 13.09 36.46 -74.54
N GLN A 2 13.40 36.58 -73.25
CA GLN A 2 14.22 35.60 -72.52
C GLN A 2 13.31 34.94 -71.49
N LEU A 3 13.30 33.61 -71.46
CA LEU A 3 12.48 32.83 -70.53
C LEU A 3 13.43 32.07 -69.59
N SER A 4 13.58 32.57 -68.36
CA SER A 4 14.37 31.89 -67.33
C SER A 4 13.56 30.73 -66.73
N LEU A 5 13.99 29.50 -66.99
CA LEU A 5 13.49 28.31 -66.31
C LEU A 5 14.22 28.14 -64.97
N ILE A 6 13.54 28.51 -63.88
CA ILE A 6 13.99 28.19 -62.52
C ILE A 6 13.55 26.76 -62.21
N PHE A 7 14.51 25.82 -62.18
CA PHE A 7 14.27 24.48 -61.63
C PHE A 7 14.19 24.59 -60.11
N SER A 8 12.95 24.63 -59.58
CA SER A 8 12.72 24.53 -58.14
C SER A 8 12.66 23.06 -57.75
N SER A 9 13.78 22.51 -57.27
CA SER A 9 13.86 21.14 -56.76
C SER A 9 13.05 21.02 -55.47
N LEU A 10 11.82 20.53 -55.60
CA LEU A 10 10.92 20.30 -54.47
C LEU A 10 11.46 19.17 -53.59
N LEU A 11 12.21 19.53 -52.53
CA LEU A 11 12.57 18.62 -51.45
C LEU A 11 11.28 18.16 -50.75
N LEU A 12 10.79 16.99 -51.14
CA LEU A 12 9.90 16.17 -50.33
C LEU A 12 10.68 15.70 -49.09
N LEU A 13 10.79 16.60 -48.12
CA LEU A 13 10.99 16.22 -46.72
C LEU A 13 9.79 15.32 -46.36
N PRO A 14 9.98 14.02 -46.07
CA PRO A 14 8.90 13.26 -45.46
C PRO A 14 8.62 13.96 -44.14
N SER A 15 7.37 14.41 -43.96
CA SER A 15 6.90 14.82 -42.66
C SER A 15 6.98 13.58 -41.77
N PHE A 16 8.05 13.47 -40.97
CA PHE A 16 8.05 12.71 -39.75
C PHE A 16 7.02 13.38 -38.84
N CYS A 17 5.75 13.05 -39.07
CA CYS A 17 4.76 13.04 -38.03
C CYS A 17 5.31 12.05 -37.02
N LEU A 18 6.00 12.57 -36.00
CA LEU A 18 6.32 11.82 -34.81
C LEU A 18 4.97 11.45 -34.22
N SER A 19 4.50 10.26 -34.58
CA SER A 19 3.23 9.74 -34.07
C SER A 19 3.39 9.72 -32.56
N GLN A 20 2.61 10.55 -31.89
CA GLN A 20 2.55 10.57 -30.44
C GLN A 20 1.99 9.21 -29.99
N ASP A 21 2.41 8.75 -28.82
CA ASP A 21 1.68 7.70 -28.13
C ASP A 21 0.26 8.21 -27.81
N ILE A 22 -0.73 7.35 -27.97
CA ILE A 22 -2.13 7.68 -27.66
C ILE A 22 -2.57 6.78 -26.51
N PRO A 23 -2.99 7.31 -25.36
CA PRO A 23 -3.46 6.48 -24.26
C PRO A 23 -4.72 5.73 -24.65
N PHE A 24 -4.91 4.55 -24.07
CA PHE A 24 -6.21 3.91 -24.01
C PHE A 24 -6.42 3.31 -22.62
N ASP A 25 -7.69 3.25 -22.27
CA ASP A 25 -8.21 2.41 -21.20
C ASP A 25 -9.41 1.65 -21.80
N VAL A 26 -9.38 0.33 -21.70
CA VAL A 26 -10.40 -0.57 -22.27
C VAL A 26 -10.89 -1.47 -21.15
N ASP A 27 -12.11 -1.18 -20.71
CA ASP A 27 -12.84 -1.97 -19.74
C ASP A 27 -13.99 -2.74 -20.42
N GLY A 28 -14.16 -4.01 -20.08
CA GLY A 28 -15.25 -4.83 -20.59
C GLY A 28 -15.02 -6.34 -20.50
N GLY A 29 -15.93 -7.10 -21.13
CA GLY A 29 -15.91 -8.56 -21.08
C GLY A 29 -14.74 -9.19 -21.84
N LEU A 30 -14.04 -10.11 -21.18
CA LEU A 30 -12.95 -10.91 -21.75
C LEU A 30 -13.46 -11.86 -22.86
N GLU A 31 -13.00 -11.65 -24.09
CA GLU A 31 -13.44 -12.42 -25.26
C GLU A 31 -12.53 -13.63 -25.54
N GLY A 32 -11.23 -13.44 -25.31
CA GLY A 32 -10.18 -14.43 -25.53
C GLY A 32 -8.78 -13.85 -25.33
N CYS A 33 -7.77 -14.72 -25.44
CA CYS A 33 -6.37 -14.33 -25.39
C CYS A 33 -5.50 -15.31 -26.18
N THR A 34 -4.25 -14.93 -26.47
CA THR A 34 -3.26 -15.77 -27.15
C THR A 34 -1.90 -15.70 -26.45
N ILE A 35 -1.04 -16.67 -26.73
CA ILE A 35 0.37 -16.70 -26.30
C ILE A 35 1.24 -16.71 -27.56
N THR A 36 2.24 -15.85 -27.63
CA THR A 36 3.09 -15.67 -28.84
C THR A 36 4.05 -16.84 -29.03
N ASP A 37 4.71 -17.25 -27.95
CA ASP A 37 5.64 -18.39 -27.92
C ASP A 37 5.33 -19.26 -26.68
N THR A 38 4.98 -20.52 -26.89
CA THR A 38 4.64 -21.46 -25.79
C THR A 38 5.86 -22.13 -25.16
N GLY A 39 7.05 -22.00 -25.77
CA GLY A 39 8.32 -22.45 -25.21
C GLY A 39 8.91 -21.49 -24.18
N ILE A 40 8.44 -20.24 -24.15
CA ILE A 40 8.84 -19.21 -23.19
C ILE A 40 7.82 -19.17 -22.03
N TYR A 41 8.29 -19.10 -20.78
CA TYR A 41 7.42 -19.06 -19.59
C TYR A 41 6.69 -17.72 -19.45
N ASN A 42 7.46 -16.64 -19.39
CA ASN A 42 7.01 -15.24 -19.26
C ASN A 42 6.51 -14.62 -20.59
N SER A 43 6.05 -15.45 -21.53
CA SER A 43 5.71 -15.07 -22.91
C SER A 43 4.56 -14.08 -22.99
N GLY A 44 4.64 -13.13 -23.93
CA GLY A 44 3.56 -12.19 -24.24
C GLY A 44 2.54 -12.76 -25.23
N GLY A 45 1.66 -11.93 -25.76
CA GLY A 45 0.53 -12.38 -26.58
C GLY A 45 -0.38 -11.28 -27.09
N THR A 46 -1.67 -11.60 -27.23
CA THR A 46 -2.74 -10.62 -27.45
C THR A 46 -3.93 -10.92 -26.55
N ILE A 47 -4.63 -9.88 -26.11
CA ILE A 47 -5.90 -9.97 -25.39
C ILE A 47 -7.02 -9.37 -26.25
N SER A 48 -8.22 -9.97 -26.18
CA SER A 48 -9.42 -9.46 -26.82
C SER A 48 -10.46 -9.10 -25.76
N VAL A 49 -10.85 -7.83 -25.73
CA VAL A 49 -11.78 -7.22 -24.74
C VAL A 49 -12.61 -6.17 -25.46
N ALA A 50 -13.94 -6.21 -25.33
CA ALA A 50 -14.85 -5.21 -25.90
C ALA A 50 -14.60 -4.87 -27.39
N GLY A 51 -14.30 -5.88 -28.21
CA GLY A 51 -13.96 -5.76 -29.64
C GLY A 51 -12.56 -5.23 -29.95
N TRP A 52 -11.77 -4.83 -28.95
CA TRP A 52 -10.35 -4.51 -29.13
C TRP A 52 -9.52 -5.78 -29.26
N THR A 53 -8.39 -5.69 -29.97
CA THR A 53 -7.30 -6.66 -29.88
C THR A 53 -6.03 -5.91 -29.52
N ILE A 54 -5.52 -6.15 -28.32
CA ILE A 54 -4.44 -5.39 -27.70
C ILE A 54 -3.24 -6.31 -27.56
N LYS A 55 -2.04 -5.82 -27.90
CA LYS A 55 -0.79 -6.55 -27.71
C LYS A 55 -0.43 -6.60 -26.23
N VAL A 56 -0.13 -7.80 -25.73
CA VAL A 56 0.36 -8.04 -24.38
C VAL A 56 1.87 -8.28 -24.44
N PRO A 57 2.70 -7.45 -23.79
CA PRO A 57 4.15 -7.64 -23.76
C PRO A 57 4.61 -8.96 -23.12
N GLN A 58 5.85 -9.35 -23.39
CA GLN A 58 6.57 -10.32 -22.56
C GLN A 58 6.74 -9.75 -21.14
N ASN A 59 6.82 -10.62 -20.13
CA ASN A 59 6.88 -10.30 -18.70
C ASN A 59 5.60 -9.70 -18.08
N THR A 60 4.50 -9.58 -18.83
CA THR A 60 3.22 -9.15 -18.23
C THR A 60 2.70 -10.19 -17.24
N GLN A 61 2.29 -9.70 -16.06
CA GLN A 61 1.46 -10.40 -15.09
C GLN A 61 0.11 -9.67 -15.00
N VAL A 62 -0.97 -10.44 -14.90
CA VAL A 62 -2.33 -9.92 -14.74
C VAL A 62 -2.62 -9.74 -13.26
N GLY A 63 -3.16 -8.59 -12.88
CA GLY A 63 -3.64 -8.31 -11.53
C GLY A 63 -4.98 -8.97 -11.28
N PHE A 64 -4.98 -9.99 -10.42
CA PHE A 64 -6.17 -10.54 -9.77
C PHE A 64 -6.38 -9.83 -8.43
N PRO A 65 -7.56 -9.95 -7.78
CA PRO A 65 -7.85 -9.21 -6.55
C PRO A 65 -6.85 -9.40 -5.39
N ALA A 66 -6.11 -10.51 -5.37
CA ALA A 66 -5.09 -10.81 -4.36
C ALA A 66 -3.87 -11.59 -4.93
N ALA A 67 -3.64 -11.57 -6.25
CA ALA A 67 -2.55 -12.30 -6.88
C ALA A 67 -2.05 -11.63 -8.17
N TRP A 68 -0.79 -11.88 -8.51
CA TRP A 68 -0.20 -11.49 -9.79
C TRP A 68 0.09 -12.74 -10.62
N VAL A 69 -0.68 -12.95 -11.68
CA VAL A 69 -0.70 -14.22 -12.42
C VAL A 69 0.05 -14.07 -13.75
N PRO A 70 0.98 -14.98 -14.08
CA PRO A 70 1.63 -15.01 -15.40
C PRO A 70 0.64 -14.96 -16.56
N TRP A 71 0.94 -14.18 -17.60
CA TRP A 71 0.08 -14.09 -18.80
C TRP A 71 -0.29 -15.46 -19.40
N ARG A 72 0.69 -16.38 -19.42
CA ARG A 72 0.51 -17.78 -19.84
C ARG A 72 -0.56 -18.51 -19.05
N ASP A 73 -0.56 -18.35 -17.72
CA ASP A 73 -1.41 -19.11 -16.81
C ASP A 73 -2.81 -18.49 -16.72
N PHE A 74 -2.90 -17.16 -16.83
CA PHE A 74 -4.15 -16.45 -17.11
C PHE A 74 -4.82 -17.02 -18.38
N CYS A 75 -4.07 -17.20 -19.47
CA CYS A 75 -4.59 -17.79 -20.69
C CYS A 75 -4.96 -19.26 -20.59
N ALA A 76 -4.45 -20.01 -19.59
CA ALA A 76 -4.82 -21.40 -19.37
C ALA A 76 -6.25 -21.54 -18.81
N ASP A 77 -6.71 -20.62 -17.96
CA ASP A 77 -8.07 -20.63 -17.36
C ASP A 77 -9.09 -19.72 -18.11
N ILE A 78 -8.77 -19.34 -19.36
CA ILE A 78 -9.61 -18.47 -20.21
C ILE A 78 -11.06 -18.99 -20.39
N THR A 79 -11.28 -20.30 -20.24
CA THR A 79 -12.61 -20.91 -20.36
C THR A 79 -13.51 -20.56 -19.16
N PHE A 80 -12.96 -20.49 -17.95
CA PHE A 80 -13.68 -20.06 -16.76
C PHE A 80 -13.93 -18.54 -16.77
N MET A 81 -12.92 -17.78 -17.17
CA MET A 81 -12.91 -16.31 -17.10
C MET A 81 -13.58 -15.62 -18.29
N LYS A 82 -14.11 -16.37 -19.27
CA LYS A 82 -14.72 -15.77 -20.46
C LYS A 82 -15.95 -14.93 -20.10
N GLY A 83 -15.94 -13.66 -20.52
CA GLY A 83 -16.97 -12.68 -20.20
C GLY A 83 -16.81 -12.00 -18.84
N PHE A 84 -15.76 -12.30 -18.07
CA PHE A 84 -15.40 -11.54 -16.87
C PHE A 84 -14.89 -10.15 -17.27
N GLU A 85 -15.01 -9.19 -16.36
CA GLU A 85 -14.62 -7.80 -16.54
C GLU A 85 -13.09 -7.65 -16.46
N VAL A 86 -12.49 -7.17 -17.56
CA VAL A 86 -11.06 -6.95 -17.69
C VAL A 86 -10.82 -5.51 -18.08
N THR A 87 -9.96 -4.84 -17.31
CA THR A 87 -9.48 -3.48 -17.58
C THR A 87 -8.07 -3.55 -18.13
N VAL A 88 -7.84 -2.98 -19.31
CA VAL A 88 -6.54 -2.95 -19.99
C VAL A 88 -6.10 -1.50 -20.20
N ILE A 89 -5.08 -1.09 -19.46
CA ILE A 89 -4.51 0.26 -19.51
C ILE A 89 -3.22 0.22 -20.31
N GLY A 90 -3.05 1.10 -21.30
CA GLY A 90 -1.88 1.09 -22.17
C GLY A 90 -1.75 2.31 -23.07
N ASN A 91 -0.85 2.24 -24.04
CA ASN A 91 -0.76 3.23 -25.11
C ASN A 91 -0.76 2.53 -26.49
N SER A 92 -1.38 3.16 -27.48
CA SER A 92 -1.15 2.84 -28.88
C SER A 92 0.16 3.51 -29.32
N ILE A 93 1.22 2.71 -29.44
CA ILE A 93 2.57 3.17 -29.75
C ILE A 93 2.89 2.97 -31.24
N PRO A 94 3.67 3.87 -31.91
CA PRO A 94 3.71 3.97 -33.38
C PRO A 94 4.15 2.70 -34.13
N LEU A 95 4.99 1.86 -33.50
CA LEU A 95 5.55 0.65 -34.12
C LEU A 95 4.82 -0.64 -33.74
N HIS A 96 3.91 -0.61 -32.77
CA HIS A 96 3.26 -1.81 -32.23
C HIS A 96 1.73 -1.70 -32.08
N GLY A 97 1.15 -0.51 -32.28
CA GLY A 97 -0.28 -0.29 -32.05
C GLY A 97 -0.65 -0.38 -30.57
N PRO A 98 -1.92 -0.68 -30.24
CA PRO A 98 -2.37 -0.83 -28.86
C PRO A 98 -1.54 -1.86 -28.10
N THR A 99 -0.76 -1.39 -27.13
CA THR A 99 0.13 -2.21 -26.29
C THR A 99 -0.23 -1.99 -24.82
N ALA A 100 -0.58 -3.07 -24.12
CA ALA A 100 -0.95 -3.03 -22.70
C ALA A 100 0.27 -2.74 -21.82
N GLY A 101 0.11 -1.85 -20.84
CA GLY A 101 1.05 -1.69 -19.73
C GLY A 101 0.58 -2.36 -18.45
N GLN A 102 -0.72 -2.38 -18.20
CA GLN A 102 -1.35 -3.03 -17.04
C GLN A 102 -2.64 -3.75 -17.47
N ILE A 103 -2.93 -4.88 -16.82
CA ILE A 103 -4.13 -5.70 -17.04
C ILE A 103 -4.67 -6.11 -15.68
N PHE A 104 -5.94 -5.83 -15.42
CA PHE A 104 -6.66 -6.24 -14.21
C PHE A 104 -7.88 -7.08 -14.59
N ILE A 105 -8.22 -8.07 -13.75
CA ILE A 105 -9.43 -8.88 -13.94
C ILE A 105 -10.26 -8.96 -12.66
N SER A 106 -11.58 -8.84 -12.84
CA SER A 106 -12.60 -9.14 -11.84
C SER A 106 -13.76 -9.88 -12.50
N GLN A 107 -14.58 -10.62 -11.76
CA GLN A 107 -15.80 -11.15 -12.40
C GLN A 107 -16.80 -10.03 -12.67
N PHE A 108 -16.95 -9.10 -11.72
CA PHE A 108 -17.50 -7.76 -11.93
C PHE A 108 -16.80 -6.78 -10.97
N SER A 109 -16.41 -5.59 -11.42
CA SER A 109 -15.58 -4.62 -10.67
C SER A 109 -16.21 -4.12 -9.37
N THR A 110 -17.54 -4.18 -9.29
CA THR A 110 -18.34 -3.72 -8.14
C THR A 110 -19.11 -4.85 -7.44
N SER A 111 -18.76 -6.12 -7.69
CA SER A 111 -19.41 -7.26 -7.01
C SER A 111 -18.96 -7.41 -5.56
N PHE A 112 -19.67 -6.74 -4.65
CA PHE A 112 -19.60 -6.98 -3.22
C PHE A 112 -20.93 -7.49 -2.68
N GLY A 113 -20.87 -8.34 -1.66
CA GLY A 113 -22.02 -8.85 -0.94
C GLY A 113 -22.00 -8.52 0.54
N ARG A 114 -23.16 -8.61 1.20
CA ARG A 114 -23.27 -8.55 2.67
C ARG A 114 -24.38 -9.44 3.20
N GLY A 115 -24.19 -10.02 4.37
CA GLY A 115 -25.19 -10.91 4.98
C GLY A 115 -24.83 -11.43 6.37
N LEU A 116 -25.81 -12.04 7.04
CA LEU A 116 -25.60 -12.76 8.29
C LEU A 116 -25.21 -14.21 8.02
N ILE A 117 -24.15 -14.70 8.66
CA ILE A 117 -23.84 -16.13 8.70
C ILE A 117 -24.94 -16.87 9.48
N SER A 118 -25.56 -17.87 8.85
CA SER A 118 -26.53 -18.76 9.50
C SER A 118 -25.90 -20.07 9.99
N SER A 119 -24.92 -20.61 9.25
CA SER A 119 -24.15 -21.79 9.65
C SER A 119 -22.76 -21.79 8.99
N ILE A 120 -21.84 -22.53 9.61
CA ILE A 120 -20.47 -22.76 9.11
C ILE A 120 -20.21 -24.25 9.25
N SER A 121 -19.56 -24.84 8.25
CA SER A 121 -19.18 -26.26 8.24
C SER A 121 -17.66 -26.41 8.20
N TYR A 122 -17.17 -27.51 8.77
CA TYR A 122 -15.74 -27.84 8.78
C TYR A 122 -15.16 -28.18 7.39
N ASP A 123 -15.98 -28.22 6.34
CA ASP A 123 -15.52 -28.30 4.94
C ASP A 123 -15.06 -26.95 4.38
N GLY A 124 -15.05 -25.88 5.19
CA GLY A 124 -14.71 -24.52 4.76
C GLY A 124 -15.88 -23.69 4.24
N SER A 125 -17.11 -24.23 4.23
CA SER A 125 -18.28 -23.49 3.75
C SER A 125 -18.96 -22.64 4.82
N ILE A 126 -19.45 -21.48 4.38
CA ILE A 126 -20.18 -20.49 5.17
C ILE A 126 -21.53 -20.27 4.49
N GLN A 127 -22.63 -20.62 5.15
CA GLN A 127 -23.96 -20.36 4.62
C GLN A 127 -24.48 -19.02 5.15
N LEU A 128 -24.93 -18.14 4.25
CA LEU A 128 -25.63 -16.92 4.62
C LEU A 128 -27.13 -17.18 4.84
N SER A 129 -27.73 -16.43 5.77
CA SER A 129 -29.18 -16.41 5.98
C SER A 129 -29.87 -15.77 4.77
N GLN A 130 -30.69 -16.54 4.06
CA GLN A 130 -31.38 -16.11 2.81
C GLN A 130 -30.41 -15.62 1.71
N GLY A 131 -29.16 -16.07 1.73
CA GLY A 131 -28.12 -15.67 0.78
C GLY A 131 -27.36 -16.87 0.21
N PRO A 132 -26.32 -16.62 -0.61
CA PRO A 132 -25.51 -17.69 -1.18
C PRO A 132 -24.73 -18.49 -0.14
N LYS A 133 -24.23 -19.63 -0.59
CA LYS A 133 -23.14 -20.35 0.08
C LYS A 133 -21.83 -19.69 -0.32
N LEU A 134 -21.00 -19.34 0.66
CA LEU A 134 -19.65 -18.84 0.45
C LEU A 134 -18.64 -19.95 0.79
N ARG A 135 -17.48 -19.88 0.14
CA ARG A 135 -16.30 -20.67 0.47
C ARG A 135 -15.08 -19.78 0.35
N ILE A 136 -14.23 -19.76 1.37
CA ILE A 136 -12.94 -19.07 1.27
C ILE A 136 -12.09 -19.84 0.25
N ASN A 137 -11.65 -19.16 -0.81
CA ASN A 137 -10.76 -19.74 -1.79
C ASN A 137 -9.33 -19.53 -1.31
N ASP A 138 -8.76 -20.57 -0.71
CA ASP A 138 -7.52 -20.49 0.06
C ASP A 138 -6.73 -21.76 -0.27
N PRO A 139 -5.93 -21.79 -1.36
CA PRO A 139 -5.26 -23.00 -1.82
C PRO A 139 -4.26 -23.56 -0.79
N ASN A 140 -3.66 -22.68 0.01
CA ASN A 140 -2.65 -23.03 1.03
C ASN A 140 -3.26 -23.42 2.39
N GLY A 141 -4.57 -23.21 2.58
CA GLY A 141 -5.30 -23.64 3.77
C GLY A 141 -4.99 -22.83 5.03
N VAL A 142 -4.68 -21.53 4.91
CA VAL A 142 -4.34 -20.62 6.01
C VAL A 142 -5.58 -20.21 6.83
N TYR A 143 -6.69 -19.94 6.18
CA TYR A 143 -7.96 -19.51 6.77
C TYR A 143 -9.00 -20.62 6.92
N SER A 144 -8.85 -21.70 6.15
CA SER A 144 -9.84 -22.76 5.99
C SER A 144 -9.17 -24.13 5.82
N VAL A 145 -9.91 -25.17 5.41
CA VAL A 145 -9.39 -26.51 5.09
C VAL A 145 -8.58 -26.59 3.80
N GLY A 146 -8.50 -25.51 3.03
CA GLY A 146 -7.94 -25.51 1.69
C GLY A 146 -9.02 -25.58 0.60
N TYR A 147 -8.85 -24.83 -0.48
CA TYR A 147 -9.65 -25.00 -1.71
C TYR A 147 -8.86 -24.57 -2.96
N THR A 148 -8.83 -25.42 -3.98
CA THR A 148 -7.84 -25.33 -5.06
C THR A 148 -8.42 -25.33 -6.48
N SER A 149 -9.74 -25.21 -6.67
CA SER A 149 -10.32 -25.39 -8.02
C SER A 149 -10.05 -24.22 -8.97
N HIS A 150 -9.89 -23.01 -8.45
CA HIS A 150 -9.55 -21.80 -9.20
C HIS A 150 -8.50 -20.99 -8.41
N PRO A 151 -7.24 -21.45 -8.35
CA PRO A 151 -6.25 -20.97 -7.38
C PRO A 151 -5.85 -19.50 -7.55
N PHE A 152 -6.05 -18.91 -8.74
CA PHE A 152 -5.76 -17.50 -9.00
C PHE A 152 -6.72 -16.52 -8.32
N TRP A 153 -7.92 -16.98 -7.95
CA TRP A 153 -8.92 -16.18 -7.23
C TRP A 153 -8.79 -16.32 -5.71
N THR A 154 -7.56 -16.50 -5.23
CA THR A 154 -7.24 -16.80 -3.82
C THR A 154 -7.55 -15.62 -2.91
N ALA A 155 -7.83 -15.90 -1.65
CA ALA A 155 -7.60 -14.98 -0.54
C ALA A 155 -6.09 -14.79 -0.36
N ASP A 156 -5.67 -13.56 -0.05
CA ASP A 156 -4.28 -13.27 0.33
C ASP A 156 -3.97 -13.99 1.65
N ASP A 157 -3.00 -14.89 1.66
CA ASP A 157 -2.62 -15.71 2.81
C ASP A 157 -1.41 -15.18 3.60
N GLU A 158 -0.79 -14.09 3.13
CA GLU A 158 0.23 -13.34 3.87
C GLU A 158 -0.37 -12.20 4.71
N ASN A 159 -1.46 -11.59 4.21
CA ASN A 159 -2.18 -10.46 4.79
C ASN A 159 -3.62 -10.82 5.17
N PRO A 160 -4.22 -10.25 6.24
CA PRO A 160 -5.53 -10.66 6.77
C PRO A 160 -6.75 -10.26 5.89
N SER A 161 -6.86 -10.89 4.72
CA SER A 161 -7.98 -10.78 3.76
C SER A 161 -9.30 -11.32 4.31
N ILE A 162 -9.23 -12.34 5.17
CA ILE A 162 -10.35 -12.81 5.99
C ILE A 162 -10.16 -12.26 7.40
N SER A 163 -10.98 -11.29 7.80
CA SER A 163 -10.75 -10.52 9.02
C SER A 163 -12.02 -10.05 9.75
N SER A 164 -11.80 -9.59 10.97
CA SER A 164 -12.77 -8.79 11.72
C SER A 164 -12.77 -7.33 11.22
N PHE A 165 -13.77 -6.54 11.62
CA PHE A 165 -13.90 -5.13 11.24
C PHE A 165 -12.65 -4.27 11.44
N SER A 166 -11.81 -4.61 12.42
CA SER A 166 -10.55 -3.95 12.76
C SER A 166 -9.31 -4.51 12.04
N GLY A 167 -9.43 -5.58 11.24
CA GLY A 167 -8.32 -6.21 10.53
C GLY A 167 -7.59 -7.32 11.30
N PHE A 168 -8.06 -7.73 12.49
CA PHE A 168 -7.55 -8.95 13.13
C PHE A 168 -8.02 -10.18 12.32
N PRO A 169 -7.14 -11.15 12.00
CA PRO A 169 -7.46 -12.25 11.09
C PRO A 169 -8.49 -13.22 11.67
N MET A 170 -9.38 -13.70 10.80
CA MET A 170 -10.47 -14.62 11.13
C MET A 170 -10.46 -15.83 10.21
N CYS A 171 -11.10 -16.92 10.63
CA CYS A 171 -10.98 -18.22 9.99
C CYS A 171 -12.28 -19.02 10.04
N VAL A 172 -12.37 -20.04 9.18
CA VAL A 172 -13.34 -21.14 9.30
C VAL A 172 -12.63 -22.31 10.00
N PRO A 173 -13.14 -22.82 11.13
CA PRO A 173 -12.54 -23.98 11.78
C PRO A 173 -12.48 -25.19 10.86
N ARG A 174 -11.35 -25.90 10.86
CA ARG A 174 -11.14 -27.14 10.10
C ARG A 174 -11.72 -28.39 10.79
N ASN A 175 -11.98 -28.28 12.10
CA ASN A 175 -12.60 -29.30 12.94
C ASN A 175 -12.99 -28.69 14.32
N ALA A 176 -13.59 -29.50 15.19
CA ALA A 176 -14.07 -29.08 16.51
C ALA A 176 -12.97 -28.70 17.53
N SER A 177 -11.69 -28.93 17.23
CA SER A 177 -10.54 -28.63 18.10
C SER A 177 -9.37 -28.06 17.29
N ASP A 178 -9.68 -27.22 16.29
CA ASP A 178 -8.69 -26.55 15.45
C ASP A 178 -7.81 -25.61 16.29
N VAL A 179 -6.52 -25.94 16.41
CA VAL A 179 -5.52 -25.17 17.17
C VAL A 179 -5.09 -23.87 16.48
N LEU A 180 -5.34 -23.74 15.18
CA LEU A 180 -5.09 -22.55 14.36
C LEU A 180 -6.34 -21.67 14.21
N CYS A 181 -7.52 -22.19 14.56
CA CYS A 181 -8.81 -21.48 14.56
C CYS A 181 -9.64 -21.74 15.84
N PRO A 182 -9.09 -21.55 17.06
CA PRO A 182 -9.72 -22.07 18.26
C PRO A 182 -10.89 -21.21 18.76
N MET A 183 -12.01 -21.85 19.12
CA MET A 183 -13.20 -21.20 19.68
C MET A 183 -12.96 -20.40 20.97
N SER A 184 -11.87 -20.69 21.69
CA SER A 184 -11.43 -19.90 22.85
C SER A 184 -11.00 -18.47 22.48
N ASN A 185 -10.53 -18.24 21.25
CA ASN A 185 -10.17 -16.91 20.75
C ASN A 185 -11.40 -16.09 20.29
N ARG A 186 -12.61 -16.68 20.36
CA ARG A 186 -13.90 -16.05 20.07
C ARG A 186 -14.79 -16.05 21.34
N PRO A 187 -14.43 -15.28 22.39
CA PRO A 187 -15.14 -15.25 23.65
C PRO A 187 -16.60 -14.79 23.48
N THR A 188 -17.46 -15.22 24.40
CA THR A 188 -18.80 -14.63 24.56
C THR A 188 -18.67 -13.34 25.35
N ILE A 189 -19.28 -12.25 24.89
CA ILE A 189 -19.15 -10.94 25.53
C ILE A 189 -19.93 -10.95 26.86
N ALA A 190 -19.28 -10.43 27.91
CA ALA A 190 -19.84 -10.42 29.25
C ALA A 190 -21.17 -9.66 29.30
N GLY A 191 -22.21 -10.29 29.85
CA GLY A 191 -23.55 -9.69 30.01
C GLY A 191 -24.43 -9.68 28.76
N SER A 192 -23.94 -10.09 27.57
CA SER A 192 -24.76 -10.10 26.34
C SER A 192 -25.16 -11.50 25.87
N GLY A 193 -24.37 -12.54 26.21
CA GLY A 193 -24.60 -13.91 25.74
C GLY A 193 -24.27 -14.17 24.27
N ILE A 194 -23.90 -13.12 23.52
CA ILE A 194 -23.50 -13.19 22.10
C ILE A 194 -21.98 -13.07 21.94
N LYS A 195 -21.46 -13.41 20.76
CA LYS A 195 -20.02 -13.28 20.43
C LYS A 195 -19.71 -12.01 19.63
N GLN A 196 -20.70 -11.41 18.99
CA GLN A 196 -20.57 -10.19 18.19
C GLN A 196 -20.41 -8.95 19.09
N GLY A 197 -19.63 -7.97 18.63
CA GLY A 197 -19.23 -6.77 19.39
C GLY A 197 -17.71 -6.61 19.52
N THR A 198 -17.27 -5.80 20.49
CA THR A 198 -15.86 -5.42 20.69
C THR A 198 -15.21 -6.17 21.86
N PHE A 199 -14.03 -6.75 21.65
CA PHE A 199 -13.23 -7.41 22.68
C PHE A 199 -11.74 -7.46 22.27
N THR A 200 -10.85 -7.75 23.24
CA THR A 200 -9.43 -8.00 22.97
C THR A 200 -9.19 -9.49 22.74
N ALA A 201 -8.42 -9.86 21.72
CA ALA A 201 -8.07 -11.25 21.40
C ALA A 201 -7.40 -11.95 22.59
N PRO A 202 -7.95 -13.09 23.07
CA PRO A 202 -7.31 -13.91 24.10
C PRO A 202 -5.91 -14.45 23.74
N ASP A 203 -5.69 -14.86 22.50
CA ASP A 203 -4.36 -15.20 21.95
C ASP A 203 -4.18 -14.50 20.59
N PRO A 204 -3.31 -13.46 20.48
CA PRO A 204 -3.06 -12.79 19.21
C PRO A 204 -2.13 -13.57 18.26
N MET A 205 -1.58 -14.72 18.69
CA MET A 205 -0.76 -15.60 17.84
C MET A 205 -1.59 -16.57 16.99
N VAL A 206 -2.92 -16.58 17.14
CA VAL A 206 -3.87 -17.40 16.35
C VAL A 206 -5.05 -16.57 15.87
N MET A 207 -5.70 -17.02 14.79
CA MET A 207 -6.92 -16.39 14.28
C MET A 207 -8.11 -16.57 15.22
N ALA A 208 -9.19 -15.80 15.00
CA ALA A 208 -10.46 -15.97 15.69
C ALA A 208 -11.52 -16.57 14.74
N PRO A 209 -12.24 -17.64 15.14
CA PRO A 209 -13.23 -18.26 14.26
C PRO A 209 -14.43 -17.34 13.97
N LEU A 210 -14.84 -17.33 12.69
CA LEU A 210 -16.17 -16.87 12.29
C LEU A 210 -17.23 -17.74 12.98
N VAL A 211 -18.39 -17.15 13.30
CA VAL A 211 -19.50 -17.84 13.96
C VAL A 211 -20.87 -17.40 13.40
N PRO A 212 -21.92 -18.22 13.54
CA PRO A 212 -23.28 -17.78 13.25
C PRO A 212 -23.64 -16.48 13.97
N GLY A 213 -24.33 -15.59 13.25
CA GLY A 213 -24.65 -14.22 13.69
C GLY A 213 -23.59 -13.17 13.36
N ASP A 214 -22.40 -13.55 12.88
CA ASP A 214 -21.47 -12.59 12.29
C ASP A 214 -22.08 -11.98 11.02
N PHE A 215 -22.06 -10.66 10.91
CA PHE A 215 -22.51 -9.92 9.73
C PHE A 215 -21.27 -9.61 8.90
N VAL A 216 -21.20 -10.24 7.73
CA VAL A 216 -20.02 -10.18 6.86
C VAL A 216 -20.29 -9.30 5.65
N GLU A 217 -19.26 -8.56 5.25
CA GLU A 217 -19.11 -8.03 3.89
C GLU A 217 -18.07 -8.89 3.18
N TYR A 218 -18.25 -9.17 1.90
CA TYR A 218 -17.41 -10.12 1.15
C TYR A 218 -17.32 -9.78 -0.33
N ALA A 219 -16.21 -10.19 -0.96
CA ALA A 219 -15.97 -10.12 -2.40
C ALA A 219 -15.39 -11.45 -2.90
N GLY A 220 -15.73 -11.82 -4.14
CA GLY A 220 -15.47 -13.16 -4.65
C GLY A 220 -15.98 -13.39 -6.07
N VAL A 221 -15.76 -14.59 -6.59
CA VAL A 221 -16.26 -15.03 -7.89
C VAL A 221 -17.30 -16.13 -7.76
N TRP A 222 -18.38 -16.01 -8.52
CA TRP A 222 -19.40 -17.04 -8.65
C TRP A 222 -18.88 -18.22 -9.47
N VAL A 223 -19.08 -19.43 -8.94
CA VAL A 223 -18.84 -20.68 -9.65
C VAL A 223 -20.15 -21.43 -9.91
N ALA A 224 -20.09 -22.44 -10.78
CA ALA A 224 -21.24 -23.30 -11.07
C ALA A 224 -21.82 -23.91 -9.77
N GLY A 225 -23.15 -23.91 -9.65
CA GLY A 225 -23.85 -24.38 -8.45
C GLY A 225 -24.26 -23.28 -7.46
N GLY A 226 -23.92 -22.01 -7.71
CA GLY A 226 -24.37 -20.88 -6.88
C GLY A 226 -23.59 -20.71 -5.57
N GLU A 227 -22.40 -21.32 -5.48
CA GLU A 227 -21.40 -21.04 -4.44
C GLU A 227 -20.51 -19.88 -4.93
N MET A 228 -20.11 -19.00 -4.01
CA MET A 228 -19.12 -17.95 -4.29
C MET A 228 -17.78 -18.33 -3.66
N LEU A 229 -16.73 -18.28 -4.46
CA LEU A 229 -15.34 -18.37 -4.04
C LEU A 229 -14.87 -16.99 -3.59
N VAL A 230 -14.68 -16.84 -2.29
CA VAL A 230 -14.41 -15.57 -1.61
C VAL A 230 -12.91 -15.40 -1.39
N TYR A 231 -12.37 -14.27 -1.85
CA TYR A 231 -10.99 -13.85 -1.63
C TYR A 231 -10.88 -12.80 -0.51
N GLU A 232 -11.95 -12.05 -0.21
CA GLU A 232 -11.98 -11.08 0.89
C GLU A 232 -13.28 -11.22 1.70
N LEU A 233 -13.17 -11.23 3.03
CA LEU A 233 -14.32 -11.26 3.93
C LEU A 233 -14.03 -10.48 5.22
N VAL A 234 -14.90 -9.52 5.54
CA VAL A 234 -14.81 -8.71 6.76
C VAL A 234 -16.06 -8.91 7.62
N ALA A 235 -15.89 -9.45 8.84
CA ALA A 235 -16.96 -9.52 9.83
C ALA A 235 -17.18 -8.15 10.51
N THR A 236 -18.08 -7.34 9.96
CA THR A 236 -18.20 -5.91 10.30
C THR A 236 -18.89 -5.63 11.64
N ASN A 237 -19.67 -6.58 12.17
CA ASN A 237 -20.22 -6.51 13.53
C ASN A 237 -19.29 -7.11 14.61
N VAL A 238 -18.02 -7.38 14.28
CA VAL A 238 -17.00 -7.94 15.17
C VAL A 238 -15.78 -7.04 15.17
N GLN A 239 -15.40 -6.50 16.33
CA GLN A 239 -14.19 -5.70 16.48
C GLN A 239 -13.23 -6.38 17.45
N ILE A 240 -12.20 -7.02 16.92
CA ILE A 240 -11.18 -7.70 17.71
C ILE A 240 -9.97 -6.78 17.84
N LEU A 241 -9.61 -6.46 19.08
CA LEU A 241 -8.43 -5.67 19.40
C LEU A 241 -7.25 -6.60 19.74
N THR A 242 -6.08 -6.29 19.24
CA THR A 242 -4.81 -6.90 19.63
C THR A 242 -4.37 -6.34 20.98
N PRO A 243 -3.85 -7.17 21.92
CA PRO A 243 -3.27 -6.70 23.17
C PRO A 243 -2.21 -5.61 22.99
N VAL A 244 -2.15 -4.64 23.92
CA VAL A 244 -1.26 -3.45 23.83
C VAL A 244 0.24 -3.77 23.73
N ASN A 245 0.64 -5.00 24.08
CA ASN A 245 2.01 -5.51 24.04
C ASN A 245 2.31 -6.38 22.81
N PHE A 246 1.44 -6.37 21.79
CA PHE A 246 1.59 -7.15 20.57
C PHE A 246 1.33 -6.27 19.32
N PRO A 247 2.07 -6.45 18.21
CA PRO A 247 1.86 -5.63 17.01
C PRO A 247 0.44 -5.78 16.45
N PRO A 248 -0.27 -4.69 16.10
CA PRO A 248 -1.60 -4.79 15.52
C PRO A 248 -1.55 -5.40 14.11
N PHE A 249 -2.59 -6.13 13.76
CA PHE A 249 -2.91 -6.42 12.37
C PHE A 249 -3.50 -5.18 11.72
N MET A 250 -3.42 -5.14 10.39
CA MET A 250 -3.91 -4.04 9.58
C MET A 250 -4.75 -4.62 8.46
N ARG A 251 -5.76 -3.89 8.01
CA ARG A 251 -6.44 -4.17 6.74
C ARG A 251 -6.54 -2.89 5.94
N MET A 252 -6.44 -3.00 4.63
CA MET A 252 -6.65 -1.86 3.74
C MET A 252 -8.14 -1.75 3.39
N GLU A 253 -8.53 -0.55 2.97
CA GLU A 253 -9.87 -0.24 2.43
C GLU A 253 -9.74 0.27 1.00
N ASP A 254 -8.65 0.99 0.72
CA ASP A 254 -8.45 1.73 -0.52
C ASP A 254 -6.96 2.16 -0.60
N VAL A 255 -6.29 1.83 -1.71
CA VAL A 255 -4.95 2.31 -2.04
C VAL A 255 -4.90 2.72 -3.50
N LEU A 256 -4.78 4.03 -3.73
CA LEU A 256 -4.67 4.65 -5.05
C LEU A 256 -3.29 5.25 -5.24
N ILE A 257 -2.69 5.03 -6.40
CA ILE A 257 -1.43 5.67 -6.79
C ILE A 257 -1.70 6.68 -7.90
N GLY A 258 -1.50 7.96 -7.63
CA GLY A 258 -1.58 9.01 -8.65
C GLY A 258 -0.26 9.12 -9.41
N VAL A 259 -0.29 8.92 -10.72
CA VAL A 259 0.89 8.99 -11.59
C VAL A 259 1.19 10.46 -11.93
N TYR A 260 2.42 10.91 -11.68
CA TYR A 260 2.84 12.27 -11.94
C TYR A 260 3.04 12.52 -13.44
N SER A 261 2.67 13.72 -13.90
CA SER A 261 3.05 14.24 -15.20
C SER A 261 3.64 15.65 -15.09
N GLY A 262 4.63 15.93 -15.93
CA GLY A 262 5.21 17.27 -16.09
C GLY A 262 4.49 18.15 -17.10
N ASP A 263 3.44 17.66 -17.77
CA ASP A 263 2.66 18.46 -18.72
C ASP A 263 1.85 19.53 -17.96
N VAL A 264 1.92 20.77 -18.42
CA VAL A 264 1.21 21.92 -17.82
C VAL A 264 -0.31 21.82 -17.95
N ASN A 265 -0.81 20.93 -18.81
CA ASN A 265 -2.22 20.65 -19.02
C ASN A 265 -2.67 19.35 -18.31
N ALA A 266 -1.80 18.68 -17.54
CA ALA A 266 -2.17 17.49 -16.77
C ALA A 266 -2.82 17.84 -15.43
N GLU A 267 -3.91 17.13 -15.09
CA GLU A 267 -4.33 16.94 -13.71
C GLU A 267 -3.67 15.65 -13.18
N VAL A 268 -3.03 15.75 -12.01
CA VAL A 268 -2.34 14.64 -11.35
C VAL A 268 -3.10 14.30 -10.08
N ALA A 269 -3.62 13.07 -10.01
CA ALA A 269 -4.37 12.59 -8.86
C ALA A 269 -3.52 12.48 -7.59
N GLN A 270 -4.18 12.51 -6.43
CA GLN A 270 -3.51 12.32 -5.14
C GLN A 270 -3.32 10.82 -4.85
N THR A 271 -2.08 10.40 -4.59
CA THR A 271 -1.78 9.08 -4.02
C THR A 271 -2.38 8.97 -2.61
N ARG A 272 -3.12 7.90 -2.32
CA ARG A 272 -3.98 7.78 -1.13
C ARG A 272 -3.90 6.38 -0.55
N PHE A 273 -3.72 6.29 0.77
CA PHE A 273 -3.78 5.05 1.53
C PHE A 273 -4.84 5.17 2.61
N ILE A 274 -5.77 4.23 2.67
CA ILE A 274 -6.82 4.14 3.69
C ILE A 274 -6.86 2.72 4.24
N GLY A 275 -6.92 2.60 5.56
CA GLY A 275 -7.03 1.31 6.23
C GLY A 275 -7.43 1.42 7.69
N TYR A 276 -7.46 0.26 8.33
CA TYR A 276 -7.86 0.06 9.73
C TYR A 276 -6.81 -0.79 10.44
N THR A 277 -6.77 -0.72 11.77
CA THR A 277 -5.84 -1.52 12.58
C THR A 277 -6.52 -2.15 13.80
N SER A 278 -6.04 -3.30 14.23
CA SER A 278 -6.54 -3.98 15.44
C SER A 278 -5.97 -3.39 16.73
N ALA A 279 -5.27 -2.25 16.70
CA ALA A 279 -4.60 -1.69 17.87
C ALA A 279 -5.55 -1.44 19.06
N ALA A 280 -5.18 -1.90 20.26
CA ALA A 280 -5.84 -1.51 21.51
C ALA A 280 -5.49 -0.06 21.90
N SER A 281 -6.01 0.89 21.12
CA SER A 281 -5.95 2.35 21.26
C SER A 281 -4.57 3.04 21.05
N GLY A 282 -4.61 4.13 20.29
CA GLY A 282 -3.77 5.32 20.47
C GLY A 282 -2.26 5.27 20.14
N THR A 283 -1.69 4.12 19.78
CA THR A 283 -0.22 3.93 19.82
C THR A 283 0.45 3.54 18.49
N SER A 284 -0.31 3.29 17.43
CA SER A 284 0.25 2.87 16.13
C SER A 284 0.52 4.08 15.23
N SER A 285 1.76 4.57 15.22
CA SER A 285 2.31 5.22 14.04
C SER A 285 2.54 4.16 12.96
N LEU A 286 2.24 4.51 11.72
CA LEU A 286 2.45 3.65 10.56
C LEU A 286 3.55 4.25 9.70
N THR A 287 4.30 3.38 9.05
CA THR A 287 5.24 3.73 7.96
C THR A 287 4.77 3.05 6.68
N ILE A 288 4.98 3.70 5.55
CA ILE A 288 4.60 3.21 4.22
C ILE A 288 5.86 3.23 3.38
N HIS A 289 6.23 2.07 2.84
CA HIS A 289 7.37 1.89 1.95
C HIS A 289 6.91 1.32 0.62
N ALA A 290 7.55 1.73 -0.48
CA ALA A 290 7.40 1.08 -1.79
C ALA A 290 8.39 -0.08 -1.89
N VAL A 291 8.02 -1.18 -2.54
CA VAL A 291 8.95 -2.26 -2.95
C VAL A 291 9.64 -1.82 -4.24
N THR A 292 10.90 -1.36 -4.14
CA THR A 292 11.62 -0.63 -5.21
C THR A 292 12.75 -1.41 -5.87
N GLY A 293 12.93 -2.68 -5.51
CA GLY A 293 13.93 -3.50 -6.16
C GLY A 293 13.81 -4.94 -5.72
N PHE A 294 13.63 -5.81 -6.71
CA PHE A 294 13.87 -7.24 -6.59
C PHE A 294 15.33 -7.47 -7.00
N ASP A 295 16.13 -8.08 -6.14
CA ASP A 295 17.45 -8.53 -6.54
C ASP A 295 17.30 -9.63 -7.60
N ILE A 296 17.80 -9.39 -8.82
CA ILE A 296 17.55 -10.22 -10.00
C ILE A 296 18.09 -11.66 -9.88
N CYS A 297 18.95 -11.94 -8.90
CA CYS A 297 19.49 -13.28 -8.66
C CYS A 297 18.94 -13.97 -7.42
N THR A 298 18.49 -13.23 -6.41
CA THR A 298 18.07 -13.78 -5.11
C THR A 298 16.60 -13.56 -4.78
N GLY A 299 15.85 -12.80 -5.59
CA GLY A 299 14.44 -12.46 -5.34
C GLY A 299 14.22 -11.51 -4.15
N ASN A 300 15.28 -11.12 -3.44
CA ASN A 300 15.18 -10.30 -2.25
C ASN A 300 14.55 -8.93 -2.55
N ILE A 301 13.46 -8.62 -1.84
CA ILE A 301 12.81 -7.31 -1.90
C ILE A 301 13.62 -6.25 -1.14
N THR A 302 13.78 -5.09 -1.77
CA THR A 302 14.31 -3.87 -1.16
C THR A 302 13.22 -2.81 -1.11
N THR A 303 13.15 -2.07 -0.01
CA THR A 303 12.06 -1.11 0.24
C THR A 303 12.58 0.32 0.38
N ARG A 304 11.82 1.27 -0.18
CA ARG A 304 12.09 2.71 -0.09
C ARG A 304 11.01 3.40 0.75
N PRO A 305 11.34 4.26 1.72
CA PRO A 305 10.33 5.03 2.44
C PRO A 305 9.55 5.96 1.49
N VAL A 306 8.23 5.95 1.63
CA VAL A 306 7.29 6.76 0.85
C VAL A 306 6.60 7.76 1.76
N SER A 307 6.00 7.30 2.87
CA SER A 307 5.29 8.18 3.80
C SER A 307 5.11 7.55 5.18
N GLY A 308 4.34 8.19 6.04
CA GLY A 308 3.84 7.64 7.28
C GLY A 308 2.33 7.84 7.41
N GLY A 309 1.76 7.20 8.43
CA GLY A 309 0.35 7.33 8.79
C GLY A 309 0.18 7.34 10.30
N SER A 310 -1.00 7.71 10.76
CA SER A 310 -1.38 7.62 12.17
C SER A 310 -2.89 7.43 12.27
N LEU A 311 -3.32 6.78 13.33
CA LEU A 311 -4.74 6.56 13.60
C LEU A 311 -5.45 7.91 13.81
N ILE A 312 -6.61 8.09 13.19
CA ILE A 312 -7.40 9.31 13.31
C ILE A 312 -7.95 9.39 14.74
N ALA A 313 -7.54 10.42 15.48
CA ALA A 313 -7.92 10.59 16.89
C ALA A 313 -9.45 10.56 17.08
N GLY A 314 -9.91 9.82 18.09
CA GLY A 314 -11.33 9.67 18.42
C GLY A 314 -12.12 8.72 17.51
N GLN A 315 -11.54 8.15 16.45
CA GLN A 315 -12.21 7.13 15.65
C GLN A 315 -12.21 5.78 16.37
N VAL A 316 -13.39 5.32 16.80
CA VAL A 316 -13.60 4.00 17.44
C VAL A 316 -13.14 2.81 16.59
N ARG A 317 -12.89 3.03 15.30
CA ARG A 317 -12.52 2.00 14.30
C ARG A 317 -11.01 1.85 14.11
N ASN A 318 -10.16 2.67 14.75
CA ASN A 318 -8.72 2.76 14.46
C ASN A 318 -8.41 2.96 12.97
N LYS A 319 -9.20 3.80 12.28
CA LYS A 319 -8.98 4.15 10.88
C LYS A 319 -7.76 5.06 10.74
N PHE A 320 -6.94 4.85 9.72
CA PHE A 320 -5.93 5.80 9.27
C PHE A 320 -6.23 6.27 7.84
N ARG A 321 -5.67 7.43 7.48
CA ARG A 321 -5.65 7.93 6.10
C ARG A 321 -4.37 8.71 5.87
N THR A 322 -3.65 8.38 4.81
CA THR A 322 -2.48 9.13 4.33
C THR A 322 -2.77 9.59 2.90
N GLY A 323 -2.50 10.86 2.60
CA GLY A 323 -2.56 11.42 1.25
C GLY A 323 -1.20 12.02 0.89
N ILE A 324 -0.76 11.79 -0.35
CA ILE A 324 0.55 12.20 -0.87
C ILE A 324 0.31 12.84 -2.23
N THR A 325 0.75 14.08 -2.40
CA THR A 325 0.76 14.74 -3.71
C THR A 325 1.94 14.20 -4.50
N SER A 326 1.69 13.65 -5.68
CA SER A 326 2.73 13.12 -6.56
C SER A 326 3.54 14.26 -7.20
N VAL A 327 4.85 14.06 -7.37
CA VAL A 327 5.81 15.08 -7.80
C VAL A 327 6.83 14.54 -8.81
N ALA A 328 7.53 15.45 -9.49
CA ALA A 328 8.59 15.10 -10.44
C ALA A 328 9.69 14.24 -9.78
N GLY A 329 9.97 13.09 -10.40
CA GLY A 329 10.93 12.11 -9.89
C GLY A 329 10.37 11.15 -8.84
N ASP A 330 9.05 11.12 -8.63
CA ASP A 330 8.41 9.99 -7.96
C ASP A 330 8.59 8.69 -8.75
N VAL A 331 8.57 7.58 -8.01
CA VAL A 331 8.85 6.24 -8.53
C VAL A 331 7.89 5.24 -7.89
N TYR A 332 7.22 4.45 -8.72
CA TYR A 332 6.07 3.63 -8.36
C TYR A 332 6.41 2.14 -8.31
N ALA A 333 5.92 1.47 -7.27
CA ALA A 333 6.05 0.04 -7.06
C ALA A 333 4.74 -0.69 -7.39
N ARG A 334 4.84 -1.99 -7.62
CA ARG A 334 3.68 -2.91 -7.67
C ARG A 334 3.06 -3.10 -6.29
N GLU A 335 3.90 -3.10 -5.26
CA GLU A 335 3.55 -3.36 -3.87
C GLU A 335 4.06 -2.28 -2.92
N TYR A 336 3.28 -2.04 -1.87
CA TYR A 336 3.63 -1.13 -0.79
C TYR A 336 3.51 -1.85 0.55
N VAL A 337 4.55 -1.74 1.37
CA VAL A 337 4.59 -2.30 2.73
C VAL A 337 4.14 -1.24 3.72
N ILE A 338 3.01 -1.50 4.38
CA ILE A 338 2.54 -0.74 5.54
C ILE A 338 3.06 -1.46 6.79
N SER A 339 3.69 -0.73 7.71
CA SER A 339 4.26 -1.31 8.94
C SER A 339 3.98 -0.46 10.16
N SER A 340 3.49 -1.08 11.24
CA SER A 340 3.31 -0.46 12.57
C SER A 340 4.47 -0.73 13.52
N THR A 341 5.41 -1.58 13.14
CA THR A 341 6.62 -1.97 13.90
C THR A 341 7.75 -2.29 12.91
N PRO A 342 9.02 -2.01 13.24
CA PRO A 342 10.16 -2.49 12.46
C PRO A 342 10.41 -4.01 12.62
N ASN A 343 9.81 -4.64 13.64
CA ASN A 343 9.91 -6.07 13.90
C ASN A 343 8.48 -6.65 13.93
N PRO A 344 7.91 -7.07 12.78
CA PRO A 344 6.64 -7.77 12.75
C PRO A 344 6.76 -9.17 13.37
N VAL A 345 5.66 -9.73 13.85
CA VAL A 345 5.61 -11.04 14.52
C VAL A 345 4.85 -12.03 13.67
N ARG A 346 5.51 -13.11 13.22
CA ARG A 346 4.84 -14.19 12.50
C ARG A 346 3.97 -15.00 13.47
N THR A 347 2.67 -15.05 13.19
CA THR A 347 1.69 -15.83 13.95
C THR A 347 1.85 -17.34 13.71
N LYS A 348 1.17 -18.18 14.50
CA LYS A 348 1.11 -19.63 14.25
C LYS A 348 0.41 -19.98 12.93
N ASN A 349 -0.36 -19.04 12.38
CA ASN A 349 -1.06 -19.14 11.10
C ASN A 349 -0.24 -18.63 9.90
N GLY A 350 1.00 -18.17 10.09
CA GLY A 350 1.84 -17.66 9.00
C GLY A 350 1.75 -16.15 8.77
N ILE A 351 0.60 -15.52 9.02
CA ILE A 351 0.40 -14.05 8.87
C ILE A 351 1.37 -13.25 9.76
N LEU A 352 1.91 -12.16 9.23
CA LEU A 352 2.80 -11.22 9.93
C LEU A 352 2.03 -10.11 10.65
N ALA A 353 1.89 -10.21 11.97
CA ALA A 353 1.34 -9.13 12.78
C ALA A 353 2.26 -7.90 12.77
N GLY A 354 1.70 -6.72 12.52
CA GLY A 354 2.44 -5.45 12.43
C GLY A 354 2.94 -5.07 11.04
N GLN A 355 2.69 -5.89 10.03
CA GLN A 355 2.96 -5.63 8.62
C GLN A 355 1.70 -5.87 7.77
N TYR A 356 1.60 -5.20 6.63
CA TYR A 356 0.68 -5.49 5.54
C TYR A 356 1.39 -5.18 4.22
N ILE A 357 1.34 -6.08 3.24
CA ILE A 357 1.83 -5.84 1.88
C ILE A 357 0.61 -5.60 0.99
N GLN A 358 0.43 -4.36 0.53
CA GLN A 358 -0.64 -4.03 -0.40
C GLN A 358 -0.13 -4.21 -1.85
N PRO A 359 -0.66 -5.17 -2.63
CA PRO A 359 -0.60 -5.07 -4.09
C PRO A 359 -1.48 -3.89 -4.54
N VAL A 360 -0.95 -3.00 -5.36
CA VAL A 360 -1.75 -1.92 -5.94
C VAL A 360 -2.54 -2.47 -7.12
N THR A 361 -3.80 -2.09 -7.24
CA THR A 361 -4.67 -2.45 -8.37
C THR A 361 -5.22 -1.24 -9.12
N GLU A 362 -4.98 -0.01 -8.62
CA GLU A 362 -5.47 1.23 -9.21
C GLU A 362 -4.35 2.28 -9.28
N TRP A 363 -3.97 2.61 -10.52
CA TRP A 363 -3.06 3.71 -10.85
C TRP A 363 -3.82 4.74 -11.65
N ILE A 364 -3.99 5.94 -11.10
CA ILE A 364 -4.67 7.03 -11.79
C ILE A 364 -3.63 7.77 -12.63
N GLN A 365 -3.75 7.58 -13.95
CA GLN A 365 -2.94 8.22 -14.98
C GLN A 365 -3.28 9.72 -15.10
N PRO A 366 -2.38 10.57 -15.65
CA PRO A 366 -2.61 12.00 -15.75
C PRO A 366 -3.75 12.35 -16.73
N GLU A 367 -4.72 13.14 -16.28
CA GLU A 367 -5.88 13.54 -17.08
C GLU A 367 -5.67 14.89 -17.80
N LEU A 368 -6.28 15.08 -18.97
CA LEU A 368 -6.17 16.32 -19.73
C LEU A 368 -7.16 17.39 -19.23
N THR A 369 -6.64 18.45 -18.61
CA THR A 369 -7.45 19.57 -18.08
C THR A 369 -7.98 20.54 -19.15
N THR A 370 -7.37 20.54 -20.34
CA THR A 370 -7.64 21.54 -21.39
C THR A 370 -8.38 20.92 -22.58
N PRO A 371 -9.69 21.18 -22.74
CA PRO A 371 -10.49 20.59 -23.81
C PRO A 371 -9.96 20.90 -25.21
N GLY A 372 -9.91 19.89 -26.07
CA GLY A 372 -9.53 20.02 -27.48
C GLY A 372 -8.03 19.92 -27.78
N LEU A 373 -7.17 19.76 -26.77
CA LEU A 373 -5.79 19.31 -26.99
C LEU A 373 -5.72 17.79 -27.24
N PRO A 374 -4.62 17.27 -27.81
CA PRO A 374 -4.36 15.84 -27.86
C PRO A 374 -4.33 15.23 -26.44
N PRO A 375 -4.75 13.96 -26.29
CA PRO A 375 -4.67 13.28 -25.01
C PRO A 375 -3.21 13.09 -24.56
N ILE A 376 -3.00 13.04 -23.24
CA ILE A 376 -1.69 12.84 -22.61
C ILE A 376 -1.42 11.32 -22.55
N PRO A 377 -0.27 10.80 -23.02
CA PRO A 377 0.04 9.37 -22.91
C PRO A 377 0.04 8.90 -21.45
N ASN A 378 -0.37 7.65 -21.24
CA ASN A 378 -0.21 6.97 -19.96
C ASN A 378 1.30 6.83 -19.67
N ASP A 379 1.74 7.23 -18.47
CA ASP A 379 3.15 7.17 -18.09
C ASP A 379 3.45 5.88 -17.31
N PHE A 380 4.26 5.03 -17.92
CA PHE A 380 4.78 3.78 -17.33
C PHE A 380 6.27 3.92 -16.98
N SER A 381 6.93 5.01 -17.36
CA SER A 381 8.38 5.22 -17.21
C SER A 381 8.86 5.30 -15.75
N ALA A 382 7.97 5.72 -14.84
CA ALA A 382 8.21 5.76 -13.40
C ALA A 382 7.80 4.46 -12.66
N MET A 383 7.23 3.47 -13.37
CA MET A 383 6.83 2.18 -12.78
C MET A 383 8.01 1.19 -12.81
N GLU A 384 8.80 1.13 -11.73
CA GLU A 384 10.06 0.36 -11.70
C GLU A 384 9.88 -1.12 -12.06
N HIS A 385 8.78 -1.72 -11.60
CA HIS A 385 8.44 -3.11 -11.88
C HIS A 385 8.20 -3.41 -13.37
N LEU A 386 7.77 -2.42 -14.16
CA LEU A 386 7.59 -2.55 -15.62
C LEU A 386 8.88 -2.22 -16.39
N VAL A 387 9.67 -1.26 -15.91
CA VAL A 387 10.89 -0.74 -16.59
C VAL A 387 12.13 -1.59 -16.30
N LYS A 388 12.20 -2.23 -15.13
CA LYS A 388 13.33 -3.08 -14.70
C LYS A 388 12.97 -4.57 -14.64
N GLY A 389 11.68 -4.89 -14.51
CA GLY A 389 11.19 -6.22 -14.20
C GLY A 389 11.11 -6.54 -12.70
N LEU A 390 10.73 -7.77 -12.41
CA LEU A 390 10.50 -8.30 -11.05
C LEU A 390 11.63 -9.24 -10.59
N GLY A 391 12.67 -9.44 -11.39
CA GLY A 391 13.81 -10.29 -11.02
C GLY A 391 13.48 -11.78 -11.08
N ARG A 392 14.10 -12.58 -10.20
CA ARG A 392 13.89 -14.03 -10.15
C ARG A 392 12.78 -14.40 -9.16
N ASP A 393 11.82 -15.22 -9.58
CA ASP A 393 10.77 -15.80 -8.72
C ASP A 393 11.26 -17.05 -7.95
N GLU A 394 10.40 -17.60 -7.08
CA GLU A 394 10.77 -18.74 -6.20
C GLU A 394 11.06 -20.02 -7.00
N GLU A 395 10.38 -20.21 -8.13
CA GLU A 395 10.59 -21.28 -9.10
C GLU A 395 11.85 -21.08 -9.95
N GLY A 396 12.44 -19.88 -9.92
CA GLY A 396 13.69 -19.54 -10.58
C GLY A 396 13.54 -18.96 -11.98
N ASN A 397 12.34 -18.62 -12.44
CA ASN A 397 12.11 -17.89 -13.68
C ASN A 397 12.52 -16.41 -13.52
N VAL A 398 12.92 -15.77 -14.61
CA VAL A 398 13.38 -14.37 -14.59
C VAL A 398 12.38 -13.46 -15.30
N TRP A 399 11.81 -12.53 -14.54
CA TRP A 399 10.88 -11.49 -14.97
C TRP A 399 11.63 -10.20 -15.29
N GLY A 400 11.81 -9.94 -16.58
CA GLY A 400 12.41 -8.71 -17.09
C GLY A 400 11.41 -7.55 -17.24
N PRO A 401 11.85 -6.42 -17.82
CA PRO A 401 10.99 -5.34 -18.28
C PRO A 401 9.98 -5.82 -19.32
N LEU A 402 8.92 -5.04 -19.53
CA LEU A 402 7.96 -5.31 -20.60
C LEU A 402 8.58 -5.14 -22.00
N ASP A 403 8.37 -6.13 -22.88
CA ASP A 403 8.80 -6.10 -24.29
C ASP A 403 7.66 -6.48 -25.26
N PRO A 404 7.20 -5.59 -26.16
CA PRO A 404 7.61 -4.19 -26.27
C PRO A 404 7.14 -3.36 -25.08
N PHE A 405 7.89 -2.33 -24.72
CA PHE A 405 7.48 -1.41 -23.66
C PHE A 405 6.27 -0.58 -24.11
N PRO A 406 5.24 -0.37 -23.27
CA PRO A 406 3.99 0.31 -23.63
C PRO A 406 4.11 1.85 -23.76
N GLN A 407 5.31 2.39 -24.03
CA GLN A 407 5.56 3.83 -24.12
C GLN A 407 6.84 4.10 -24.95
N SER A 408 6.74 5.01 -25.90
CA SER A 408 7.84 5.42 -26.77
C SER A 408 8.87 6.27 -26.03
N GLY A 409 10.14 6.14 -26.40
CA GLY A 409 11.23 6.98 -25.86
C GLY A 409 11.68 6.64 -24.43
N VAL A 410 11.04 5.67 -23.77
CA VAL A 410 11.49 5.18 -22.45
C VAL A 410 12.71 4.28 -22.62
N MET A 411 13.78 4.62 -21.90
CA MET A 411 14.99 3.81 -21.84
C MET A 411 14.77 2.62 -20.89
N VAL A 412 14.17 1.54 -21.39
CA VAL A 412 14.16 0.27 -20.66
C VAL A 412 15.59 -0.27 -20.53
N SER A 413 16.00 -0.56 -19.30
CA SER A 413 17.23 -1.29 -19.07
C SER A 413 16.97 -2.75 -19.45
N ALA A 414 17.36 -3.14 -20.67
CA ALA A 414 17.26 -4.53 -21.09
C ALA A 414 17.89 -5.44 -20.02
N PRO A 415 17.20 -6.50 -19.58
CA PRO A 415 17.78 -7.45 -18.65
C PRO A 415 18.93 -8.12 -19.42
N PRO A 416 20.18 -8.11 -18.92
CA PRO A 416 21.29 -8.64 -19.69
C PRO A 416 21.04 -10.11 -20.06
N ALA A 417 20.82 -10.42 -21.32
CA ALA A 417 20.61 -11.81 -21.73
C ALA A 417 21.98 -12.52 -21.81
N PRO A 418 22.29 -13.55 -20.99
CA PRO A 418 21.50 -14.15 -19.91
C PRO A 418 22.13 -13.94 -18.50
N VAL A 419 21.47 -13.17 -17.62
CA VAL A 419 21.82 -13.09 -16.17
C VAL A 419 21.72 -14.47 -15.49
N VAL A 420 21.04 -15.42 -16.13
CA VAL A 420 20.98 -16.84 -15.73
C VAL A 420 22.38 -17.45 -15.54
N ASN A 421 23.42 -16.93 -16.20
CA ASN A 421 24.81 -17.38 -16.04
C ASN A 421 25.64 -16.61 -14.98
N GLU A 422 25.14 -15.50 -14.43
CA GLU A 422 25.81 -14.76 -13.34
C GLU A 422 25.17 -14.99 -11.97
N CYS A 423 23.90 -15.39 -11.94
CA CYS A 423 23.31 -15.94 -10.73
C CYS A 423 23.90 -17.35 -10.49
N PRO A 424 24.60 -17.62 -9.38
CA PRO A 424 25.11 -18.96 -9.11
C PRO A 424 23.95 -19.97 -9.04
N PRO A 425 24.15 -21.21 -9.52
CA PRO A 425 23.10 -22.23 -9.45
C PRO A 425 22.67 -22.43 -8.00
N THR A 426 21.37 -22.60 -7.78
CA THR A 426 20.80 -22.85 -6.46
C THR A 426 21.49 -24.05 -5.82
N LEU A 427 22.09 -23.84 -4.65
CA LEU A 427 22.49 -24.96 -3.81
C LEU A 427 21.22 -25.76 -3.49
N PRO A 428 21.19 -27.08 -3.73
CA PRO A 428 19.99 -27.86 -3.49
C PRO A 428 19.62 -27.78 -2.02
N SER A 429 18.45 -27.21 -1.73
CA SER A 429 17.82 -27.34 -0.42
C SER A 429 17.69 -28.84 -0.11
N PRO A 430 18.08 -29.32 1.09
CA PRO A 430 18.09 -30.73 1.39
C PRO A 430 16.68 -31.30 1.28
N SER A 431 16.43 -32.11 0.24
CA SER A 431 15.15 -32.77 0.04
C SER A 431 14.82 -33.65 1.26
N PRO A 432 13.54 -33.71 1.69
CA PRO A 432 13.16 -34.55 2.81
C PRO A 432 13.44 -36.01 2.47
N THR A 433 14.32 -36.64 3.26
CA THR A 433 14.72 -38.03 3.02
C THR A 433 13.50 -38.94 3.17
N THR A 434 13.16 -39.63 2.08
CA THR A 434 12.14 -40.68 2.08
C THR A 434 12.58 -41.84 2.96
N ILE A 435 11.84 -42.06 4.06
CA ILE A 435 12.06 -43.22 4.93
C ILE A 435 11.52 -44.46 4.22
N SER A 436 12.43 -45.26 3.66
CA SER A 436 12.12 -46.62 3.23
C SER A 436 12.25 -47.56 4.42
N THR A 437 11.23 -48.37 4.64
CA THR A 437 11.19 -49.40 5.69
C THR A 437 11.79 -50.71 5.20
N ASP A 438 12.88 -51.16 5.81
CA ASP A 438 13.12 -52.59 6.04
C ASP A 438 14.17 -52.82 7.16
N ASP A 439 13.97 -53.91 7.89
CA ASP A 439 14.70 -54.36 9.10
C ASP A 439 15.94 -55.24 8.69
N PRO A 440 16.83 -55.79 9.57
CA PRO A 440 16.77 -55.79 11.03
C PRO A 440 18.07 -55.48 11.83
N GLN A 441 17.83 -55.25 13.13
CA GLN A 441 18.73 -55.24 14.31
C GLN A 441 20.04 -56.07 14.21
N PRO A 442 21.14 -55.61 14.84
CA PRO A 442 21.39 -56.05 16.23
C PRO A 442 21.88 -54.97 17.22
N GLN A 443 21.65 -55.23 18.51
CA GLN A 443 21.99 -54.43 19.71
C GLN A 443 22.96 -55.26 20.59
N PRO A 444 23.74 -54.70 21.57
CA PRO A 444 24.28 -53.34 21.75
C PRO A 444 25.83 -53.32 21.84
N THR A 445 26.44 -52.14 21.88
CA THR A 445 27.64 -51.94 22.71
C THR A 445 27.63 -50.55 23.33
N THR A 446 27.72 -50.48 24.66
CA THR A 446 27.64 -49.24 25.43
C THR A 446 29.00 -48.55 25.54
N THR A 447 29.14 -47.39 24.92
CA THR A 447 30.19 -46.40 25.26
C THR A 447 29.59 -45.01 25.32
N VAL A 448 29.67 -44.38 26.49
CA VAL A 448 29.24 -43.01 26.72
C VAL A 448 30.20 -42.06 25.99
N ALA A 449 29.67 -41.21 25.12
CA ALA A 449 30.40 -40.13 24.47
C ALA A 449 29.71 -38.78 24.76
N THR A 450 30.51 -37.83 25.25
CA THR A 450 30.11 -36.45 25.58
C THR A 450 29.63 -35.70 24.32
N PRO A 451 28.59 -34.85 24.38
CA PRO A 451 28.15 -34.09 23.21
C PRO A 451 29.22 -33.08 22.77
N PRO A 452 29.45 -32.91 21.45
CA PRO A 452 30.35 -31.89 20.93
C PRO A 452 29.75 -30.48 21.09
N PRO A 453 30.58 -29.43 21.19
CA PRO A 453 30.11 -28.05 21.27
C PRO A 453 29.42 -27.63 19.95
N PRO A 454 28.45 -26.69 20.01
CA PRO A 454 27.76 -26.21 18.81
C PRO A 454 28.74 -25.48 17.86
N PRO A 455 28.55 -25.61 16.54
CA PRO A 455 29.41 -24.94 15.56
C PRO A 455 29.25 -23.42 15.64
N SER A 456 30.39 -22.72 15.63
CA SER A 456 30.44 -21.25 15.67
C SER A 456 29.85 -20.65 14.39
N THR A 457 28.73 -19.94 14.51
CA THR A 457 28.15 -19.16 13.42
C THR A 457 29.05 -17.95 13.12
N THR A 458 29.78 -17.99 12.01
CA THR A 458 30.43 -16.79 11.44
C THR A 458 29.36 -15.91 10.80
N THR A 459 28.87 -14.94 11.55
CA THR A 459 28.01 -13.88 11.04
C THR A 459 28.77 -13.06 10.00
N ILE A 460 28.43 -13.19 8.71
CA ILE A 460 28.90 -12.27 7.67
C ILE A 460 28.06 -11.00 7.78
N THR A 461 28.56 -10.03 8.54
CA THR A 461 27.94 -8.71 8.64
C THR A 461 28.12 -7.99 7.30
N LEU A 462 27.02 -7.71 6.58
CA LEU A 462 27.07 -6.74 5.48
C LEU A 462 27.59 -5.38 5.99
N PRO A 463 28.27 -4.57 5.16
CA PRO A 463 28.62 -3.22 5.54
C PRO A 463 27.33 -2.43 5.79
N ALA A 464 27.04 -2.17 7.06
CA ALA A 464 25.88 -1.37 7.44
C ALA A 464 25.98 0.01 6.78
N VAL A 465 24.91 0.47 6.14
CA VAL A 465 24.76 1.88 5.79
C VAL A 465 24.78 2.64 7.12
N THR A 466 25.89 3.30 7.42
CA THR A 466 26.12 3.93 8.72
C THR A 466 25.06 5.01 8.94
N LYS A 467 24.07 4.68 9.78
CA LYS A 467 23.02 5.61 10.21
C LYS A 467 23.65 6.91 10.69
N ASP A 468 23.23 8.01 10.09
CA ASP A 468 23.72 9.32 10.45
C ASP A 468 23.11 9.83 11.76
N THR A 469 23.87 10.66 12.48
CA THR A 469 23.40 11.33 13.68
C THR A 469 22.87 12.70 13.30
N ILE A 470 21.63 12.99 13.71
CA ILE A 470 20.96 14.27 13.39
C ILE A 470 20.99 15.15 14.64
N ALA A 471 21.19 16.44 14.44
CA ALA A 471 21.02 17.45 15.48
C ALA A 471 20.09 18.57 14.99
N ILE A 472 19.21 19.06 15.86
CA ILE A 472 18.42 20.27 15.60
C ILE A 472 19.22 21.46 16.15
N ILE A 473 19.71 22.32 15.27
CA ILE A 473 20.48 23.52 15.63
C ILE A 473 19.54 24.61 16.11
N ALA A 474 18.42 24.79 15.42
CA ALA A 474 17.41 25.78 15.76
C ALA A 474 16.03 25.31 15.32
N ALA A 475 15.02 25.56 16.14
CA ALA A 475 13.62 25.45 15.76
C ALA A 475 12.86 26.60 16.41
N THR A 476 12.34 27.51 15.61
CA THR A 476 11.67 28.73 16.09
C THR A 476 10.34 28.95 15.38
N TRP A 477 9.35 29.42 16.14
CA TRP A 477 8.07 29.86 15.60
C TRP A 477 7.82 31.32 15.96
N ILE A 478 7.38 32.11 14.98
CA ILE A 478 7.03 33.53 15.16
C ILE A 478 5.62 33.79 14.65
N SER A 479 4.89 34.68 15.33
CA SER A 479 3.48 34.95 15.04
C SER A 479 3.22 35.87 13.84
N SER A 480 4.25 36.29 13.10
CA SER A 480 4.10 37.07 11.87
C SER A 480 3.53 36.23 10.73
N GLY A 481 2.78 36.84 9.82
CA GLY A 481 2.31 36.18 8.59
C GLY A 481 1.35 35.00 8.80
N SER A 482 0.54 35.03 9.87
CA SER A 482 -0.29 33.91 10.35
C SER A 482 0.50 32.70 10.90
N GLY A 483 1.76 32.92 11.30
CA GLY A 483 2.64 31.91 11.89
C GLY A 483 3.72 31.47 10.91
N THR A 484 4.98 31.72 11.25
CA THR A 484 6.15 31.27 10.48
C THR A 484 6.96 30.29 11.31
N LEU A 485 7.15 29.08 10.81
CA LEU A 485 8.03 28.07 11.40
C LEU A 485 9.35 28.06 10.61
N SER A 486 10.47 28.15 11.31
CA SER A 486 11.81 28.01 10.74
C SER A 486 12.61 27.00 11.55
N VAL A 487 13.20 26.01 10.87
CA VAL A 487 13.95 24.90 11.50
C VAL A 487 15.25 24.67 10.74
N THR A 488 16.35 24.46 11.47
CA THR A 488 17.68 24.15 10.95
C THR A 488 18.20 22.88 11.63
N CYS A 489 18.62 21.91 10.83
CA CYS A 489 19.11 20.61 11.28
C CYS A 489 20.43 20.25 10.58
N THR A 490 21.29 19.48 11.25
CA THR A 490 22.52 18.93 10.66
C THR A 490 22.53 17.42 10.69
N SER A 491 23.19 16.82 9.70
CA SER A 491 23.59 15.42 9.68
C SER A 491 25.10 15.28 9.93
N SER A 492 25.50 14.22 10.63
CA SER A 492 26.90 13.81 10.75
C SER A 492 27.50 13.24 9.46
N ASN A 493 26.70 13.04 8.41
CA ASN A 493 27.15 12.63 7.08
C ASN A 493 27.03 13.83 6.12
N THR A 494 28.18 14.38 5.73
CA THR A 494 28.27 15.59 4.89
C THR A 494 28.57 15.31 3.42
N ASN A 495 28.94 14.06 3.09
CA ASN A 495 29.61 13.72 1.83
C ASN A 495 28.81 12.75 0.94
N ASN A 496 27.69 12.21 1.43
CA ASN A 496 26.84 11.29 0.68
C ASN A 496 25.70 12.06 0.00
N THR A 497 25.58 11.93 -1.33
CA THR A 497 24.54 12.57 -2.15
C THR A 497 23.12 12.08 -1.86
N ALA A 498 22.97 10.93 -1.18
CA ALA A 498 21.69 10.42 -0.70
C ALA A 498 21.22 11.03 0.63
N VAL A 499 22.03 11.89 1.28
CA VAL A 499 21.58 12.66 2.45
C VAL A 499 20.51 13.64 1.97
N GLY A 500 19.25 13.34 2.28
CA GLY A 500 18.13 14.26 2.18
C GLY A 500 17.44 14.36 3.53
N MET A 501 17.05 15.57 3.94
CA MET A 501 16.42 15.80 5.24
C MET A 501 14.93 16.14 5.07
N LEU A 502 14.11 15.52 5.90
CA LEU A 502 12.68 15.78 6.05
C LEU A 502 12.40 16.35 7.43
N LEU A 503 11.43 17.26 7.51
CA LEU A 503 10.90 17.83 8.73
C LEU A 503 9.49 17.28 8.98
N ASP A 504 9.24 16.86 10.22
CA ASP A 504 7.91 16.53 10.71
C ASP A 504 7.47 17.51 11.80
N THR A 505 6.19 17.83 11.76
CA THR A 505 5.44 18.54 12.79
C THR A 505 4.32 17.62 13.30
N PRO A 506 3.70 17.89 14.46
CA PRO A 506 2.59 17.09 14.98
C PRO A 506 1.33 17.02 14.10
N VAL A 507 1.25 17.82 13.03
CA VAL A 507 0.08 17.92 12.12
C VAL A 507 0.42 17.68 10.64
N GLN A 508 1.71 17.64 10.29
CA GLN A 508 2.18 17.49 8.91
C GLN A 508 3.58 16.90 8.92
N MET A 509 3.78 15.79 8.20
CA MET A 509 5.03 15.03 8.12
C MET A 509 5.66 15.14 6.73
N GLY A 510 6.95 14.84 6.61
CA GLY A 510 7.63 14.71 5.32
C GLY A 510 7.91 16.03 4.59
N LEU A 511 7.91 17.17 5.29
CA LEU A 511 8.24 18.47 4.70
C LEU A 511 9.72 18.46 4.25
N VAL A 512 9.97 18.57 2.95
CA VAL A 512 11.34 18.57 2.41
C VAL A 512 12.09 19.80 2.93
N MET A 513 13.26 19.57 3.54
CA MET A 513 14.18 20.65 3.91
C MET A 513 15.15 20.92 2.75
N THR A 514 15.64 22.15 2.64
CA THR A 514 16.62 22.56 1.64
C THR A 514 18.04 22.40 2.20
N GLY A 515 18.90 21.64 1.52
CA GLY A 515 20.31 21.51 1.87
C GLY A 515 21.10 22.79 1.61
N SER A 516 22.03 23.14 2.50
CA SER A 516 22.89 24.30 2.34
C SER A 516 24.03 24.00 1.37
N THR A 517 24.18 24.83 0.34
CA THR A 517 25.31 24.78 -0.61
C THR A 517 26.61 25.35 -0.04
N THR A 518 26.56 26.07 1.08
CA THR A 518 27.72 26.71 1.73
C THR A 518 28.14 26.02 3.03
N GLN A 519 27.30 25.13 3.59
CA GLN A 519 27.58 24.34 4.78
C GLN A 519 27.08 22.90 4.56
N PRO A 520 27.92 22.01 3.98
CA PRO A 520 27.55 20.61 3.74
C PRO A 520 27.04 19.92 5.00
N GLY A 521 25.95 19.16 4.87
CA GLY A 521 25.27 18.50 5.99
C GLY A 521 24.28 19.36 6.76
N THR A 522 24.20 20.68 6.53
CA THR A 522 23.16 21.57 7.11
C THR A 522 21.93 21.66 6.22
N TRP A 523 20.75 21.57 6.82
CA TRP A 523 19.44 21.59 6.17
C TRP A 523 18.52 22.61 6.84
N THR A 524 17.79 23.39 6.05
CA THR A 524 16.85 24.41 6.55
C THR A 524 15.44 24.21 5.99
N PHE A 525 14.44 24.53 6.80
CA PHE A 525 13.05 24.64 6.39
C PHE A 525 12.51 25.97 6.90
N SER A 526 11.74 26.67 6.08
CA SER A 526 11.02 27.87 6.51
C SER A 526 9.71 27.97 5.74
N SER A 527 8.59 28.10 6.45
CA SER A 527 7.28 28.29 5.82
C SER A 527 6.36 29.15 6.68
N VAL A 528 5.56 29.97 5.99
CA VAL A 528 4.51 30.82 6.55
C VAL A 528 3.18 30.06 6.63
N LYS A 529 2.22 30.59 7.41
CA LYS A 529 0.90 29.99 7.68
C LYS A 529 0.93 28.65 8.43
N ILE A 530 2.04 28.28 9.06
CA ILE A 530 2.11 27.11 9.95
C ILE A 530 1.63 27.53 11.34
N LYS A 531 0.62 26.82 11.89
CA LYS A 531 0.15 27.02 13.27
C LYS A 531 1.27 26.72 14.27
N GLN A 532 1.24 27.37 15.43
CA GLN A 532 2.26 27.13 16.47
C GLN A 532 2.28 25.64 16.87
N VAL A 533 3.47 25.04 16.81
CA VAL A 533 3.74 23.65 17.20
C VAL A 533 4.72 23.64 18.37
N ALA A 534 4.60 22.66 19.26
CA ALA A 534 5.44 22.56 20.46
C ALA A 534 6.80 21.89 20.20
N SER A 535 6.86 20.99 19.23
CA SER A 535 8.04 20.23 18.84
C SER A 535 8.07 19.96 17.35
N VAL A 536 9.25 19.60 16.85
CA VAL A 536 9.50 19.12 15.48
C VAL A 536 10.49 17.98 15.49
N THR A 537 10.46 17.14 14.46
CA THR A 537 11.41 16.05 14.25
C THR A 537 12.10 16.22 12.89
N CYS A 538 13.43 16.22 12.87
CA CYS A 538 14.20 16.12 11.63
C CYS A 538 14.58 14.66 11.39
N ARG A 539 14.37 14.16 10.17
CA ARG A 539 14.71 12.81 9.72
C ARG A 539 15.59 12.85 8.47
N SER A 540 16.67 12.09 8.47
CA SER A 540 17.50 11.87 7.29
C SER A 540 17.07 10.61 6.54
N ARG A 541 17.23 10.63 5.22
CA ARG A 541 17.07 9.45 4.33
C ARG A 541 18.07 8.33 4.64
N LEU A 542 19.13 8.58 5.41
CA LEU A 542 20.05 7.54 5.93
C LEU A 542 19.62 6.97 7.29
N GLY A 543 18.39 7.25 7.75
CA GLY A 543 17.79 6.66 8.95
C GLY A 543 18.10 7.39 10.27
N GLY A 544 18.90 8.47 10.23
CA GLY A 544 19.08 9.39 11.35
C GLY A 544 17.81 10.16 11.69
N SER A 545 17.62 10.48 12.97
CA SER A 545 16.49 11.31 13.42
C SER A 545 16.80 12.04 14.72
N ALA A 546 16.24 13.23 14.91
CA ALA A 546 16.24 13.97 16.16
C ALA A 546 14.94 14.76 16.34
N THR A 547 14.43 14.82 17.58
CA THR A 547 13.22 15.59 17.95
C THR A 547 13.59 16.68 18.95
N GLY A 548 13.01 17.87 18.81
CA GLY A 548 13.33 19.02 19.65
C GLY A 548 12.14 19.97 19.81
N ALA A 549 12.19 20.77 20.88
CA ALA A 549 11.17 21.77 21.18
C ALA A 549 11.31 22.99 20.25
N VAL A 550 10.17 23.60 19.90
CA VAL A 550 10.13 24.82 19.08
C VAL A 550 10.04 26.04 19.99
N VAL A 551 11.00 26.96 19.87
CA VAL A 551 11.02 28.19 20.66
C VAL A 551 10.09 29.23 20.01
N GLY A 552 8.95 29.49 20.66
CA GLY A 552 8.07 30.59 20.29
C GLY A 552 8.71 31.94 20.63
N LYS A 553 8.91 32.82 19.65
CA LYS A 553 9.22 34.23 19.89
C LYS A 553 7.98 35.07 19.62
N GLY A 554 7.43 35.66 20.68
CA GLY A 554 6.42 36.70 20.58
C GLY A 554 6.96 37.90 19.79
N LYS A 555 6.03 38.67 19.20
CA LYS A 555 6.35 39.91 18.49
C LYS A 555 7.19 40.80 19.41
N ARG A 556 8.42 41.16 18.99
CA ARG A 556 9.12 42.29 19.62
C ARG A 556 8.36 43.54 19.21
N ASP A 557 7.75 44.21 20.17
CA ASP A 557 7.49 45.63 20.02
C ASP A 557 8.86 46.32 19.89
N GLY A 558 8.96 47.20 18.89
CA GLY A 558 10.24 47.76 18.48
C GLY A 558 10.55 49.04 19.22
N ASP A 559 11.65 49.03 19.95
CA ASP A 559 12.45 50.20 20.34
C ASP A 559 13.91 49.84 19.96
N GLY A 560 14.75 50.74 19.46
CA GLY A 560 14.79 52.18 19.72
C GLY A 560 15.91 52.40 20.74
N ASP A 561 17.13 52.67 20.27
CA ASP A 561 18.32 52.75 21.13
C ASP A 561 18.19 53.83 22.21
N GLY A 562 18.52 53.50 23.47
CA GLY A 562 18.54 54.48 24.56
C GLY A 562 18.90 53.88 25.93
N ASN A 563 20.04 54.31 26.49
CA ASN A 563 20.57 53.88 27.79
C ASN A 563 19.57 54.04 28.96
N GLY A 564 19.55 53.08 29.89
CA GLY A 564 18.91 53.23 31.20
C GLY A 564 19.07 52.01 32.10
N GLU A 565 19.59 52.21 33.32
CA GLU A 565 19.78 51.13 34.31
C GLU A 565 18.44 50.61 34.86
N GLY A 566 18.39 49.32 35.21
CA GLY A 566 17.14 48.64 35.58
C GLY A 566 16.72 48.79 37.05
N VAL A 567 15.42 48.62 37.32
CA VAL A 567 14.89 48.37 38.68
C VAL A 567 13.79 47.30 38.65
N GLU A 568 13.96 46.30 39.51
CA GLU A 568 13.02 45.23 39.85
C GLU A 568 11.70 45.76 40.44
N ARG A 569 10.53 45.25 39.99
CA ARG A 569 9.28 45.30 40.79
C ARG A 569 8.47 44.01 40.75
N ARG A 570 8.63 43.19 41.80
CA ARG A 570 7.66 42.16 42.21
C ARG A 570 6.31 42.79 42.56
N ARG A 571 5.20 42.10 42.27
CA ARG A 571 4.02 42.11 43.15
C ARG A 571 3.27 40.77 43.11
N TRP A 572 3.22 40.11 44.27
CA TRP A 572 2.33 38.99 44.57
C TRP A 572 0.88 39.46 44.76
N MET A 573 -0.10 38.58 44.53
CA MET A 573 -0.95 38.03 45.61
C MET A 573 -1.85 36.88 45.15
N MET A 574 -2.12 35.96 46.09
CA MET A 574 -2.98 34.79 45.91
C MET A 574 -4.47 35.14 45.97
N GLY A 575 -5.29 34.33 45.30
CA GLY A 575 -6.73 34.55 45.10
C GLY A 575 -7.67 34.18 46.25
N ARG A 576 -8.95 33.96 45.90
CA ARG A 576 -9.93 33.20 46.71
C ARG A 576 -11.12 32.68 45.87
N ARG A 577 -11.83 31.73 46.47
CA ARG A 577 -12.92 30.87 45.95
C ARG A 577 -14.23 31.65 45.70
N GLY A 578 -15.16 31.12 44.88
CA GLY A 578 -16.55 31.61 44.93
C GLY A 578 -17.56 31.12 43.86
N VAL A 579 -18.06 29.88 43.99
CA VAL A 579 -19.45 29.42 43.73
C VAL A 579 -20.39 30.24 42.80
N GLY A 580 -20.71 29.68 41.62
CA GLY A 580 -22.03 29.09 41.30
C GLY A 580 -23.25 29.94 40.86
N ARG A 581 -23.96 29.41 39.83
CA ARG A 581 -25.35 29.73 39.37
C ARG A 581 -25.58 31.15 38.80
N ALA A 582 -26.59 31.43 37.96
CA ALA A 582 -27.38 30.66 36.96
C ALA A 582 -28.33 31.66 36.20
N VAL A 583 -29.11 31.15 35.23
CA VAL A 583 -30.39 31.73 34.70
C VAL A 583 -30.35 32.86 33.63
N ARG A 584 -30.69 32.44 32.41
CA ARG A 584 -31.64 32.97 31.39
C ARG A 584 -31.71 34.46 30.97
N VAL A 585 -31.63 34.63 29.63
CA VAL A 585 -32.60 35.26 28.68
C VAL A 585 -32.93 36.76 28.81
N LEU A 586 -32.75 37.48 27.69
CA LEU A 586 -33.69 38.31 26.90
C LEU A 586 -32.86 38.85 25.70
N GLU A 587 -33.15 38.55 24.42
CA GLU A 587 -34.20 39.05 23.50
C GLU A 587 -33.92 40.41 22.83
N GLY A 588 -34.31 40.51 21.55
CA GLY A 588 -34.20 41.68 20.64
C GLY A 588 -32.98 41.67 19.70
N GLU A 589 -32.95 42.20 18.46
CA GLU A 589 -33.93 42.89 17.56
C GLU A 589 -33.31 42.98 16.13
N HIS A 590 -33.97 43.24 14.98
CA HIS A 590 -35.39 43.19 14.55
C HIS A 590 -35.52 43.47 13.01
N TRP A 591 -36.04 42.51 12.20
CA TRP A 591 -36.65 42.69 10.84
C TRP A 591 -35.74 43.17 9.68
N GLU A 592 -36.12 43.18 8.37
CA GLU A 592 -37.31 42.71 7.61
C GLU A 592 -36.85 42.19 6.21
N GLY A 593 -37.46 41.18 5.58
CA GLY A 593 -38.60 41.31 4.66
C GLY A 593 -38.15 40.99 3.21
N GLY A 594 -38.90 40.40 2.27
CA GLY A 594 -40.23 39.76 2.23
C GLY A 594 -40.33 38.99 0.88
N GLY A 595 -41.44 38.35 0.47
CA GLY A 595 -42.70 38.08 1.16
C GLY A 595 -43.78 37.52 0.19
N GLY A 596 -44.60 36.58 0.67
CA GLY A 596 -45.87 36.14 0.06
C GLY A 596 -45.78 35.20 -1.16
N LYS A 597 -46.74 34.31 -1.43
CA LYS A 597 -47.99 33.92 -0.72
C LYS A 597 -48.08 32.38 -0.79
N GLY A 598 -48.61 31.64 0.20
CA GLY A 598 -50.05 31.50 0.50
C GLY A 598 -50.70 30.59 -0.56
N GLU A 599 -51.29 29.44 -0.23
CA GLU A 599 -52.30 29.23 0.82
C GLU A 599 -52.36 27.78 1.39
N ARG A 600 -53.16 27.59 2.45
CA ARG A 600 -53.44 26.31 3.15
C ARG A 600 -54.32 25.36 2.28
N VAL A 601 -54.55 24.09 2.62
CA VAL A 601 -55.42 23.59 3.72
C VAL A 601 -55.02 22.15 4.14
N LYS A 602 -55.28 21.82 5.41
CA LYS A 602 -55.00 20.52 6.05
C LYS A 602 -56.02 19.43 5.67
N GLY A 603 -55.55 18.19 5.65
CA GLY A 603 -56.27 17.00 6.11
C GLY A 603 -55.35 16.27 7.07
#